data_AF-A0A7C4H482-F1
#
_entry.id   AF-A0A7C4H482-F1
#
_cell.length_a   1.000
_cell.length_b   1.000
_cell.length_c   1.000
_cell.angle_alpha   90.00
_cell.angle_beta   90.00
_cell.angle_gamma   90.00
#
_symmetry.space_group_name_H-M   'P 1'
#
loop_
_entity.id
_entity.type
_entity.pdbx_description
1 polymer ?
#
loop_
_entity_poly.entity_id
_entity_poly.type
_entity_poly.pdbx_seq_one_letter_code
_entity_poly.pdbx_strand_id
1 'polypeptide(L)'
;MPTISLLYDRIRTEEKLLINTAEKKGIYLKPIDVKELHLDITNLEKNKEIFGEIALERCISHFRGLYLTAILESKGILVINPYSVV
;
A
#
# COMPACT_ATOMS: atom_id res chain seq x y z
N MET A 1 -17.24 -4.01 2.13
CA MET A 1 -16.22 -4.77 1.38
C MET A 1 -14.87 -4.19 1.74
N PRO A 2 -13.83 -5.00 1.96
CA PRO A 2 -12.54 -4.48 2.37
C PRO A 2 -11.94 -3.57 1.29
N THR A 3 -11.48 -2.40 1.70
CA THR A 3 -10.80 -1.45 0.81
C THR A 3 -9.34 -1.85 0.69
N ILE A 4 -8.82 -1.97 -0.54
CA ILE A 4 -7.42 -2.37 -0.79
C ILE A 4 -6.64 -1.16 -1.31
N SER A 5 -5.46 -0.91 -0.76
CA SER A 5 -4.49 0.06 -1.29
C SER A 5 -3.44 -0.64 -2.15
N LEU A 6 -3.12 -0.08 -3.31
CA LEU A 6 -1.98 -0.50 -4.14
C LEU A 6 -0.87 0.55 -4.00
N LEU A 7 0.20 0.22 -3.27
CA LEU A 7 1.31 1.10 -2.99
C LEU A 7 2.34 1.02 -4.13
N TYR A 8 2.65 2.13 -4.78
CA TYR A 8 3.64 2.15 -5.87
C TYR A 8 4.47 3.43 -5.88
N ASP A 9 5.72 3.37 -6.31
CA ASP A 9 6.56 4.55 -6.61
C ASP A 9 6.68 4.81 -8.13
N ARG A 10 6.43 3.78 -8.95
CA ARG A 10 6.31 3.84 -10.40
C ARG A 10 5.38 2.74 -10.89
N ILE A 11 4.44 3.10 -11.78
CA ILE A 11 3.51 2.14 -12.39
C ILE A 11 4.21 1.35 -13.50
N ARG A 12 4.24 0.02 -13.39
CA ARG A 12 4.63 -0.90 -14.49
C ARG A 12 3.42 -1.67 -15.02
N THR A 13 3.67 -2.62 -15.91
CA THR A 13 2.62 -3.46 -16.51
C THR A 13 1.93 -4.30 -15.43
N GLU A 14 2.67 -4.78 -14.44
CA GLU A 14 2.19 -5.60 -13.33
C GLU A 14 1.17 -4.83 -12.48
N GLU A 15 1.47 -3.58 -12.12
CA GLU A 15 0.54 -2.73 -11.36
C GLU A 15 -0.71 -2.39 -12.18
N LYS A 16 -0.58 -2.15 -13.49
CA LYS A 16 -1.72 -1.95 -14.40
C LYS A 16 -2.62 -3.20 -14.47
N LEU A 17 -2.02 -4.39 -14.49
CA LEU A 17 -2.76 -5.65 -14.50
C LEU A 17 -3.54 -5.87 -13.20
N LEU A 18 -2.96 -5.51 -12.05
CA LEU A 18 -3.64 -5.55 -10.75
C LEU A 18 -4.86 -4.62 -10.73
N ILE A 19 -4.71 -3.37 -11.18
CA ILE A 19 -5.79 -2.37 -11.25
C ILE A 19 -6.94 -2.88 -12.13
N ASN A 20 -6.63 -3.32 -13.36
CA ASN A 20 -7.62 -3.83 -14.30
C ASN A 20 -8.33 -5.09 -13.77
N THR A 21 -7.60 -5.97 -13.08
CA THR A 21 -8.19 -7.19 -12.50
C THR A 21 -9.10 -6.86 -11.33
N ALA A 22 -8.74 -5.90 -10.48
CA ALA A 22 -9.58 -5.44 -9.38
C ALA A 22 -10.89 -4.84 -9.91
N GLU A 23 -10.80 -3.97 -10.93
CA GLU A 23 -11.96 -3.38 -11.61
C GLU A 23 -12.90 -4.46 -12.18
N LYS A 24 -12.37 -5.43 -12.93
CA LYS A 24 -13.14 -6.57 -13.47
C LYS A 24 -13.81 -7.43 -12.40
N LYS A 25 -13.25 -7.48 -11.19
CA LYS A 25 -13.78 -8.24 -10.06
C LYS A 25 -14.71 -7.40 -9.16
N GLY A 26 -14.93 -6.13 -9.48
CA GLY A 26 -15.71 -5.21 -8.63
C GLY A 26 -15.07 -4.94 -7.27
N ILE A 27 -13.75 -5.10 -7.17
CA ILE A 27 -12.98 -4.84 -5.94
C ILE A 27 -12.48 -3.40 -5.97
N TYR A 28 -12.75 -2.66 -4.90
CA TYR A 28 -12.23 -1.30 -4.76
C TYR A 28 -10.74 -1.33 -4.38
N LEU A 29 -9.88 -1.13 -5.39
CA LEU A 29 -8.43 -0.99 -5.26
C LEU A 29 -8.05 0.47 -5.47
N LYS A 30 -7.51 1.13 -4.44
CA LYS A 30 -7.04 2.51 -4.45
C LYS A 30 -5.53 2.55 -4.74
N PRO A 31 -5.07 2.99 -5.93
CA PRO A 31 -3.66 3.22 -6.19
C PRO A 31 -3.15 4.41 -5.38
N ILE A 32 -1.98 4.28 -4.76
CA ILE A 32 -1.34 5.32 -3.96
C ILE A 32 0.10 5.49 -4.44
N ASP A 33 0.41 6.66 -5.01
CA ASP A 33 1.79 7.04 -5.28
C ASP A 33 2.50 7.37 -3.96
N VAL A 34 3.44 6.53 -3.57
CA VAL A 34 4.10 6.63 -2.26
C VAL A 34 5.15 7.73 -2.21
N LYS A 35 5.52 8.35 -3.34
CA LYS A 35 6.47 9.47 -3.35
C LYS A 35 5.89 10.75 -2.75
N GLU A 36 4.57 10.90 -2.83
CA GLU A 36 3.84 12.07 -2.33
C GLU A 36 3.35 11.87 -0.88
N LEU A 37 3.67 10.73 -0.26
CA LEU A 37 3.25 10.42 1.10
C LEU A 37 4.16 11.05 2.15
N HIS A 38 3.54 11.72 3.11
CA HIS A 38 4.16 12.16 4.35
C HIS A 38 3.43 11.49 5.53
N LEU A 39 4.13 10.62 6.25
CA LEU A 39 3.55 9.81 7.31
C LEU A 39 4.09 10.21 8.68
N ASP A 40 3.19 10.33 9.65
CA ASP A 40 3.52 10.49 11.06
C ASP A 40 3.82 9.11 11.67
N ILE A 41 5.05 8.93 12.13
CA ILE A 41 5.49 7.68 12.77
C ILE A 41 5.31 7.69 14.29
N THR A 42 4.92 8.81 14.87
CA THR A 42 4.78 8.97 16.34
C THR A 42 3.33 8.81 16.79
N ASN A 43 2.37 9.21 15.95
CA ASN A 43 0.95 9.02 16.20
C ASN A 43 0.40 7.87 15.35
N LEU A 44 0.03 6.77 16.00
CA LEU A 44 -0.46 5.56 15.31
C LEU A 44 -1.78 5.79 14.59
N GLU A 45 -2.68 6.64 15.10
CA GLU A 45 -3.99 6.88 14.49
C GLU A 45 -3.94 7.80 13.28
N LYS A 46 -2.91 8.66 13.19
CA LYS A 46 -2.77 9.61 12.10
C LYS A 46 -2.39 8.92 10.79
N ASN A 47 -2.94 9.41 9.68
CA ASN A 47 -2.70 8.94 8.32
C ASN A 47 -3.29 7.56 7.98
N LYS A 48 -3.97 6.88 8.92
CA LYS A 48 -4.63 5.58 8.66
C LYS A 48 -5.70 5.70 7.58
N GLU A 49 -6.42 6.82 7.57
CA GLU A 49 -7.52 7.14 6.64
C GLU A 49 -7.09 7.24 5.18
N ILE A 50 -5.77 7.38 4.93
CA ILE A 50 -5.20 7.40 3.58
C ILE A 50 -5.30 6.01 2.94
N PHE A 51 -5.22 4.95 3.75
CA PHE A 51 -5.08 3.56 3.33
C PHE A 51 -6.37 2.77 3.50
N GLY A 52 -6.46 1.68 2.76
CA GLY A 52 -7.44 0.64 3.00
C GLY A 52 -7.07 -0.25 4.18
N GLU A 53 -7.95 -1.21 4.48
CA GLU A 53 -7.70 -2.24 5.50
C GLU A 53 -6.54 -3.17 5.12
N ILE A 54 -6.31 -3.31 3.80
CA ILE A 54 -5.23 -4.12 3.22
C ILE A 54 -4.40 -3.24 2.29
N ALA A 55 -3.08 -3.34 2.37
CA ALA A 55 -2.15 -2.68 1.46
C ALA A 55 -1.30 -3.70 0.68
N LEU A 56 -1.22 -3.54 -0.63
CA LEU A 56 -0.33 -4.29 -1.51
C LEU A 56 0.95 -3.47 -1.75
N GLU A 57 2.08 -3.93 -1.22
CA GLU A 57 3.41 -3.38 -1.43
C GLU A 57 3.89 -3.74 -2.85
N ARG A 58 4.07 -2.74 -3.72
CA ARG A 58 4.50 -2.90 -5.12
C ARG A 58 5.56 -1.87 -5.53
N CYS A 59 6.27 -1.27 -4.59
CA CYS A 59 7.32 -0.32 -4.89
C CYS A 59 8.48 -1.00 -5.63
N ILE A 60 9.10 -0.27 -6.55
CA ILE A 60 10.35 -0.70 -7.19
C ILE A 60 11.52 -0.52 -6.21
N SER A 61 11.51 0.56 -5.44
CA SER A 61 12.52 0.79 -4.41
C SER A 61 12.29 -0.12 -3.20
N HIS A 62 13.19 -1.08 -3.00
CA HIS A 62 13.16 -1.98 -1.85
C HIS A 62 13.10 -1.22 -0.51
N PHE A 63 13.98 -0.24 -0.28
CA PHE A 63 13.95 0.52 0.99
C PHE A 63 12.65 1.30 1.19
N ARG A 64 12.05 1.85 0.13
CA ARG A 64 10.77 2.56 0.25
C ARG A 64 9.66 1.57 0.63
N GLY A 65 9.57 0.45 -0.08
CA GLY A 65 8.62 -0.61 0.22
C GLY A 65 8.80 -1.15 1.64
N LEU A 66 10.04 -1.44 2.04
CA LEU A 66 10.42 -1.97 3.35
C LEU A 66 9.98 -1.06 4.50
N TYR A 67 10.39 0.22 4.47
CA TYR A 67 10.06 1.15 5.57
C TYR A 67 8.58 1.53 5.57
N LEU A 68 7.96 1.69 4.40
CA LEU A 68 6.53 1.93 4.33
C LEU A 68 5.75 0.77 4.93
N THR A 69 6.13 -0.46 4.60
CA THR A 69 5.52 -1.68 5.16
C THR A 69 5.61 -1.70 6.68
N ALA A 70 6.79 -1.45 7.24
CA ALA A 70 6.96 -1.37 8.71
C ALA A 70 6.05 -0.30 9.35
N ILE A 71 5.96 0.89 8.74
CA ILE A 71 5.13 1.98 9.24
C ILE A 71 3.65 1.59 9.21
N LEU A 72 3.16 1.02 8.10
CA LEU A 72 1.77 0.63 7.95
C LEU A 72 1.40 -0.52 8.92
N GLU A 73 2.29 -1.52 9.07
CA GLU A 73 2.09 -2.61 10.04
C GLU A 73 2.06 -2.08 11.48
N SER A 74 2.90 -1.12 11.84
CA SER A 74 2.86 -0.48 13.18
C SER A 74 1.53 0.25 13.45
N LYS A 75 0.84 0.66 12.39
CA LYS A 75 -0.50 1.25 12.44
C LYS A 75 -1.60 0.19 12.38
N GLY A 76 -1.26 -1.10 12.31
CA GLY A 76 -2.25 -2.19 12.25
C GLY A 76 -2.90 -2.40 10.88
N ILE A 77 -2.31 -1.84 9.81
CA ILE A 77 -2.74 -2.12 8.44
C ILE A 77 -2.11 -3.44 8.00
N LEU A 78 -2.91 -4.33 7.40
CA LEU A 78 -2.40 -5.59 6.85
C LEU A 78 -1.66 -5.31 5.55
N VAL A 79 -0.36 -5.56 5.50
CA VAL A 79 0.46 -5.36 4.29
C VAL A 79 0.83 -6.69 3.65
N ILE A 80 0.75 -6.74 2.32
CA ILE A 80 1.18 -7.88 1.51
C ILE A 80 2.27 -7.38 0.55
N ASN A 81 3.53 -7.83 0.64
CA ASN A 81 4.07 -8.75 1.65
C ASN A 81 4.34 -8.06 3.00
N PRO A 82 4.37 -8.80 4.12
CA PRO A 82 4.67 -8.22 5.41
C PRO A 82 6.16 -7.83 5.53
N TYR A 83 6.49 -6.96 6.48
CA TYR A 83 7.83 -6.42 6.66
C TYR A 83 8.92 -7.49 6.78
N SER A 84 8.60 -8.61 7.42
CA SER A 84 9.52 -9.75 7.60
C SER A 84 9.87 -10.49 6.30
N VAL A 85 9.22 -10.17 5.18
CA VAL A 85 9.36 -10.83 3.87
C VAL A 85 9.81 -9.86 2.77
N VAL A 86 9.49 -8.56 2.89
CA VAL A 86 9.88 -7.51 1.92
C VAL A 86 11.39 -7.33 1.88
#